data_AF-A0A4V0NDB8-F1
#
_entry.id   AF-A0A4V0NDB8-F1
#
_cell.length_a   1.000
_cell.length_b   1.000
_cell.length_c   1.000
_cell.angle_alpha   90.00
_cell.angle_beta   90.00
_cell.angle_gamma   90.00
#
_symmetry.space_group_name_H-M   'P 1'
#
loop_
_entity.id
_entity.type
_entity.pdbx_description
1 polymer ?
#
loop_
_entity_poly.entity_id
_entity_poly.type
_entity_poly.pdbx_seq_one_letter_code
_entity_poly.pdbx_strand_id
1 'polypeptide(L)'
;MTRSILSGLLGLLSVVAMASLPSACESGGVGDPCLPEEEYDPQFAGFKVTEENIESRSFQCQTRICLVNHFQGRVSCPLGQEAPKGCNPDGDANCSQQDCQESGTYAPDCDPADPNSCVRGTCNAEGSFCGCETAADCPGSAEDGWHCREGVCKLFLCRAGFTGCQDPTKSAAENEGKSCCVPGTENPVAAPVCGQCAANSDRNAEQAVYCSCRCGPAEGDEDPNFNFCECPQGFECREIRPNIGFGDAKITGKYCIKQGSMFENEQSCGKVQGRYNSEQCEGTP
;
A
#
# COMPACT_ATOMS: atom_id res chain seq x y z
N MET A 1 21.73 69.36 -1.75
CA MET A 1 21.55 68.51 -0.56
C MET A 1 20.53 67.40 -0.86
N THR A 2 20.85 66.37 -1.64
CA THR A 2 19.86 65.30 -1.99
C THR A 2 20.50 64.07 -2.64
N ARG A 3 21.66 63.57 -2.17
CA ARG A 3 22.27 62.34 -2.74
C ARG A 3 23.12 61.59 -1.71
N SER A 4 22.51 60.96 -0.70
CA SER A 4 23.27 60.06 0.20
C SER A 4 22.47 58.99 0.96
N ILE A 5 21.14 58.85 0.78
CA ILE A 5 20.32 57.97 1.65
C ILE A 5 19.91 56.65 0.97
N LEU A 6 20.11 56.48 -0.34
CA LEU A 6 19.56 55.30 -1.05
C LEU A 6 20.41 54.01 -0.99
N SER A 7 21.64 54.03 -0.48
CA SER A 7 22.51 52.84 -0.50
C SER A 7 22.42 51.95 0.75
N GLY A 8 21.71 52.39 1.80
CA GLY A 8 21.59 51.63 3.06
C GLY A 8 20.47 50.58 3.08
N LEU A 9 19.45 50.71 2.22
CA LEU A 9 18.26 49.84 2.27
C LEU A 9 18.38 48.55 1.45
N LEU A 10 19.36 48.45 0.54
CA LEU A 10 19.54 47.27 -0.32
C LEU A 10 20.35 46.15 0.34
N GLY A 11 21.05 46.40 1.45
CA GLY A 11 21.83 45.38 2.18
C GLY A 11 21.00 44.53 3.16
N LEU A 12 19.85 45.02 3.63
CA LEU A 12 18.99 44.32 4.58
C LEU A 12 17.96 43.39 3.90
N LEU A 13 17.75 43.53 2.58
CA LEU A 13 16.83 42.69 1.81
C LEU A 13 17.47 41.40 1.28
N SER A 14 18.81 41.24 1.33
CA SER A 14 19.47 40.04 0.80
C SER A 14 19.57 38.87 1.79
N VAL A 15 19.32 39.09 3.09
CA VAL A 15 19.43 38.02 4.12
C VAL A 15 18.10 37.30 4.35
N VAL A 16 16.97 37.87 3.94
CA VAL A 16 15.63 37.25 4.11
C VAL A 16 15.29 36.25 2.99
N ALA A 17 15.98 36.30 1.85
CA ALA A 17 15.66 35.48 0.68
C ALA A 17 16.20 34.04 0.70
N MET A 18 17.02 33.65 1.70
CA MET A 18 17.53 32.27 1.81
C MET A 18 16.75 31.38 2.80
N ALA A 19 15.73 31.92 3.48
CA ALA A 19 14.90 31.15 4.42
C ALA A 19 13.67 30.49 3.78
N SER A 20 13.46 30.67 2.46
CA SER A 20 12.33 30.13 1.72
C SER A 20 12.74 29.10 0.67
N LEU A 21 13.85 28.39 0.89
CA LEU A 21 14.09 27.16 0.14
C LEU A 21 13.03 26.15 0.62
N PRO A 22 12.17 25.63 -0.28
CA PRO A 22 11.25 24.57 0.09
C PRO A 22 12.07 23.46 0.72
N SER A 23 11.69 23.06 1.92
CA SER A 23 12.23 21.91 2.64
C SER A 23 12.47 20.80 1.65
N ALA A 24 13.75 20.58 1.33
CA ALA A 24 14.18 19.44 0.54
C ALA A 24 13.59 18.21 1.22
N CYS A 25 12.96 17.33 0.43
CA CYS A 25 12.22 16.14 0.86
C CYS A 25 12.77 15.62 2.19
N GLU A 26 12.00 15.81 3.26
CA GLU A 26 12.38 15.30 4.58
C GLU A 26 12.62 13.80 4.40
N SER A 27 13.85 13.38 4.65
CA SER A 27 14.27 12.00 4.50
C SER A 27 13.45 11.17 5.48
N GLY A 28 12.55 10.32 4.96
CA GLY A 28 11.54 9.56 5.71
C GLY A 28 12.12 8.84 6.93
N GLY A 29 12.05 9.46 8.11
CA GLY A 29 12.55 8.93 9.37
C GLY A 29 11.66 7.83 9.92
N VAL A 30 12.10 7.20 11.02
CA VAL A 30 11.26 6.25 11.74
C VAL A 30 10.00 6.96 12.23
N GLY A 31 8.83 6.44 11.85
CA GLY A 31 7.52 6.98 12.16
C GLY A 31 6.82 7.70 11.00
N ASP A 32 7.53 8.02 9.93
CA ASP A 32 6.93 8.68 8.78
C ASP A 32 5.99 7.72 8.03
N PRO A 33 4.85 8.21 7.50
CA PRO A 33 3.92 7.36 6.77
C PRO A 33 4.61 6.79 5.53
N CYS A 34 4.34 5.52 5.24
CA CYS A 34 4.76 4.87 4.01
C CYS A 34 3.59 4.13 3.38
N LEU A 35 3.65 3.97 2.07
CA LEU A 35 2.69 3.20 1.28
C LEU A 35 3.33 1.87 0.86
N PRO A 36 2.77 0.72 1.29
CA PRO A 36 3.28 -0.58 0.90
C PRO A 36 3.27 -0.83 -0.62
N GLU A 37 4.25 -1.56 -1.15
CA GLU A 37 4.41 -1.91 -2.57
C GLU A 37 3.24 -2.76 -3.07
N GLU A 38 2.68 -3.64 -2.23
CA GLU A 38 1.51 -4.45 -2.61
C GLU A 38 0.30 -3.59 -2.96
N GLU A 39 0.21 -2.35 -2.47
CA GLU A 39 -0.87 -1.45 -2.86
C GLU A 39 -0.79 -0.99 -4.32
N TYR A 40 0.33 -1.17 -5.01
CA TYR A 40 0.42 -0.91 -6.45
C TYR A 40 -0.17 -2.03 -7.31
N ASP A 41 -0.48 -3.20 -6.73
CA ASP A 41 -1.21 -4.25 -7.40
C ASP A 41 -2.73 -3.93 -7.39
N PRO A 42 -3.38 -3.78 -8.57
CA PRO A 42 -4.82 -3.55 -8.67
C PRO A 42 -5.67 -4.69 -8.10
N GLN A 43 -5.10 -5.86 -7.82
CA GLN A 43 -5.79 -7.01 -7.23
C GLN A 43 -5.59 -7.11 -5.71
N PHE A 44 -4.79 -6.25 -5.10
CA PHE A 44 -4.53 -6.32 -3.67
C PHE A 44 -5.76 -5.85 -2.87
N ALA A 45 -6.35 -6.77 -2.11
CA ALA A 45 -7.52 -6.53 -1.27
C ALA A 45 -7.21 -5.71 0.00
N GLY A 46 -5.92 -5.54 0.32
CA GLY A 46 -5.47 -4.97 1.58
C GLY A 46 -4.96 -6.02 2.56
N PHE A 47 -4.34 -5.54 3.63
CA PHE A 47 -3.79 -6.33 4.72
C PHE A 47 -4.88 -6.80 5.67
N LYS A 48 -4.57 -7.84 6.45
CA LYS A 48 -5.40 -8.32 7.56
C LYS A 48 -4.79 -7.89 8.89
N VAL A 49 -5.62 -7.65 9.90
CA VAL A 49 -5.13 -7.27 11.23
C VAL A 49 -4.20 -8.33 11.85
N THR A 50 -4.30 -9.59 11.43
CA THR A 50 -3.41 -10.68 11.85
C THR A 50 -2.07 -10.73 11.13
N GLU A 51 -1.90 -9.92 10.10
CA GLU A 51 -0.75 -9.95 9.21
C GLU A 51 0.29 -8.90 9.60
N GLU A 52 1.54 -9.30 9.40
CA GLU A 52 2.72 -8.45 9.49
C GLU A 52 3.43 -8.47 8.13
N ASN A 53 3.72 -7.29 7.59
CA ASN A 53 4.54 -7.16 6.38
C ASN A 53 5.71 -6.22 6.66
N ILE A 54 6.90 -6.64 6.25
CA ILE A 54 8.15 -5.91 6.43
C ILE A 54 8.80 -5.76 5.06
N GLU A 55 8.65 -4.58 4.48
CA GLU A 55 9.29 -4.25 3.20
C GLU A 55 10.69 -3.75 3.45
N SER A 56 11.70 -4.57 3.20
CA SER A 56 13.11 -4.22 3.45
C SER A 56 13.75 -3.29 2.40
N ARG A 57 12.99 -2.82 1.40
CA ARG A 57 13.50 -2.01 0.27
C ARG A 57 12.63 -0.81 -0.08
N SER A 58 11.84 -0.30 0.87
CA SER A 58 10.97 0.85 0.63
C SER A 58 11.79 2.09 0.28
N PHE A 59 11.43 2.76 -0.82
CA PHE A 59 12.08 4.01 -1.25
C PHE A 59 11.57 5.24 -0.49
N GLN A 60 10.43 5.11 0.20
CA GLN A 60 9.81 6.19 0.99
C GLN A 60 10.52 6.37 2.34
N CYS A 61 11.15 5.31 2.84
CA CYS A 61 11.79 5.27 4.14
C CYS A 61 13.31 5.40 4.01
N GLN A 62 13.91 6.31 4.78
CA GLN A 62 15.37 6.47 4.89
C GLN A 62 16.04 5.16 5.35
N THR A 63 15.37 4.44 6.23
CA THR A 63 15.76 3.14 6.79
C THR A 63 15.55 1.99 5.82
N ARG A 64 14.89 2.24 4.68
CA ARG A 64 14.41 1.25 3.70
C ARG A 64 13.34 0.29 4.21
N ILE A 65 12.83 0.48 5.42
CA ILE A 65 11.84 -0.42 6.02
C ILE A 65 10.49 0.29 6.09
N CYS A 66 9.52 -0.16 5.28
CA CYS A 66 8.10 0.13 5.52
C CYS A 66 7.51 -1.05 6.31
N LEU A 67 7.02 -0.77 7.52
CA LEU A 67 6.45 -1.77 8.40
C LEU A 67 4.93 -1.66 8.36
N VAL A 68 4.28 -2.78 8.07
CA VAL A 68 2.84 -3.00 8.26
C VAL A 68 2.68 -3.89 9.49
N ASN A 69 2.23 -3.30 10.59
CA ASN A 69 2.15 -3.93 11.90
C ASN A 69 0.69 -4.16 12.32
N HIS A 70 0.12 -5.30 11.93
CA HIS A 70 -1.23 -5.71 12.31
C HIS A 70 -2.29 -4.68 11.88
N PHE A 71 -2.30 -4.39 10.58
CA PHE A 71 -3.14 -3.39 9.94
C PHE A 71 -4.23 -4.05 9.09
N GLN A 72 -5.42 -3.45 9.02
CA GLN A 72 -6.49 -3.93 8.15
C GLN A 72 -6.79 -2.93 7.02
N GLY A 73 -6.92 -3.46 5.81
CA GLY A 73 -7.31 -2.69 4.62
C GLY A 73 -6.11 -2.16 3.86
N ARG A 74 -6.28 -1.00 3.22
CA ARG A 74 -5.23 -0.31 2.43
C ARG A 74 -4.99 1.07 3.01
N VAL A 75 -3.73 1.49 3.09
CA VAL A 75 -3.35 2.85 3.48
C VAL A 75 -4.02 3.84 2.54
N SER A 76 -3.97 3.60 1.22
CA SER A 76 -4.57 4.48 0.21
C SER A 76 -6.10 4.49 0.19
N CYS A 77 -6.77 3.59 0.93
CA CYS A 77 -8.23 3.48 0.93
C CYS A 77 -8.83 3.32 2.34
N PRO A 78 -8.96 4.41 3.10
CA PRO A 78 -9.37 4.35 4.51
C PRO A 78 -10.73 3.71 4.78
N LEU A 79 -11.71 3.93 3.90
CA LEU A 79 -13.07 3.42 4.07
C LEU A 79 -13.28 2.06 3.42
N GLY A 80 -12.27 1.51 2.76
CA GLY A 80 -12.44 0.35 1.89
C GLY A 80 -13.43 0.62 0.74
N GLN A 81 -13.81 -0.44 0.03
CA GLN A 81 -14.80 -0.37 -1.05
C GLN A 81 -15.39 -1.75 -1.31
N GLU A 82 -16.62 -1.84 -1.81
CA GLU A 82 -17.16 -3.07 -2.42
C GLU A 82 -16.35 -3.48 -3.67
N ALA A 83 -16.32 -4.79 -4.01
CA ALA A 83 -15.67 -5.21 -5.25
C ALA A 83 -16.31 -4.49 -6.44
N PRO A 84 -15.55 -3.73 -7.26
CA PRO A 84 -16.14 -3.04 -8.40
C PRO A 84 -16.68 -4.05 -9.41
N LYS A 85 -17.69 -3.63 -10.14
CA LYS A 85 -18.29 -4.47 -11.15
C LYS A 85 -17.33 -4.62 -12.33
N GLY A 86 -16.96 -5.86 -12.64
CA GLY A 86 -16.29 -6.20 -13.89
C GLY A 86 -17.17 -5.88 -15.10
N CYS A 87 -16.56 -5.60 -16.25
CA CYS A 87 -17.31 -5.34 -17.48
C CYS A 87 -16.63 -5.98 -18.70
N ASN A 88 -17.41 -6.15 -19.76
CA ASN A 88 -16.90 -6.60 -21.05
C ASN A 88 -16.64 -5.42 -21.99
N PRO A 89 -15.38 -5.15 -22.39
CA PRO A 89 -15.06 -4.05 -23.29
C PRO A 89 -15.67 -4.22 -24.70
N ASP A 90 -16.01 -5.45 -25.10
CA ASP A 90 -16.63 -5.73 -26.41
C ASP A 90 -18.17 -5.52 -26.39
N GLY A 91 -18.74 -5.22 -25.22
CA GLY A 91 -20.17 -5.00 -25.03
C GLY A 91 -20.69 -5.70 -23.79
N ASP A 92 -21.15 -4.90 -22.83
CA ASP A 92 -21.86 -5.34 -21.63
C ASP A 92 -23.22 -4.61 -21.58
N ALA A 93 -24.29 -5.32 -21.24
CA ALA A 93 -25.60 -4.71 -21.03
C ALA A 93 -25.64 -3.85 -19.75
N ASN A 94 -24.70 -4.07 -18.83
CA ASN A 94 -24.74 -3.53 -17.48
C ASN A 94 -23.78 -2.36 -17.23
N CYS A 95 -22.86 -2.10 -18.14
CA CYS A 95 -21.95 -0.97 -18.11
C CYS A 95 -21.97 -0.32 -19.47
N SER A 96 -22.12 1.01 -19.55
CA SER A 96 -21.99 1.65 -20.86
C SER A 96 -20.59 1.36 -21.41
N GLN A 97 -20.45 1.12 -22.72
CA GLN A 97 -19.13 0.83 -23.30
C GLN A 97 -18.09 1.91 -23.00
N GLN A 98 -18.52 3.16 -22.79
CA GLN A 98 -17.63 4.28 -22.46
C GLN A 98 -17.14 4.26 -21.00
N ASP A 99 -17.91 3.60 -20.13
CA ASP A 99 -17.58 3.46 -18.70
C ASP A 99 -16.78 2.19 -18.42
N CYS A 100 -16.67 1.26 -19.37
CA CYS A 100 -15.87 0.05 -19.23
C CYS A 100 -14.40 0.33 -19.57
N GLN A 101 -13.54 0.43 -18.55
CA GLN A 101 -12.15 0.83 -18.73
C GLN A 101 -11.18 -0.20 -18.17
N GLU A 102 -10.03 -0.32 -18.81
CA GLU A 102 -8.92 -1.13 -18.32
C GLU A 102 -8.44 -0.56 -16.98
N SER A 103 -8.40 -1.41 -15.95
CA SER A 103 -7.98 -1.03 -14.60
C SER A 103 -6.67 -1.68 -14.18
N GLY A 104 -6.27 -2.76 -14.83
CA GLY A 104 -5.06 -3.49 -14.49
C GLY A 104 -4.68 -4.55 -15.52
N THR A 105 -3.43 -4.98 -15.46
CA THR A 105 -2.90 -6.13 -16.20
C THR A 105 -2.32 -7.11 -15.21
N TYR A 106 -2.60 -8.39 -15.40
CA TYR A 106 -2.01 -9.51 -14.66
C TYR A 106 -1.13 -10.33 -15.61
N ALA A 107 0.18 -10.28 -15.36
CA ALA A 107 1.19 -11.00 -16.11
C ALA A 107 2.36 -11.31 -15.16
N PRO A 108 2.18 -12.23 -14.19
CA PRO A 108 3.22 -12.55 -13.21
C PRO A 108 4.46 -13.11 -13.92
N ASP A 109 5.62 -12.84 -13.36
CA ASP A 109 6.88 -13.36 -13.88
C ASP A 109 6.89 -14.89 -13.87
N CYS A 110 7.56 -15.47 -14.85
CA CYS A 110 7.74 -16.91 -14.99
C CYS A 110 9.18 -17.25 -15.39
N ASP A 111 9.62 -18.44 -15.02
CA ASP A 111 10.89 -18.99 -15.51
C ASP A 111 10.61 -19.81 -16.77
N PRO A 112 11.10 -19.40 -17.96
CA PRO A 112 10.91 -20.18 -19.19
C PRO A 112 11.50 -21.59 -19.14
N ALA A 113 12.42 -21.87 -18.21
CA ALA A 113 12.97 -23.20 -17.99
C ALA A 113 12.07 -24.10 -17.14
N ASP A 114 11.11 -23.53 -16.40
CA ASP A 114 10.14 -24.27 -15.60
C ASP A 114 8.72 -24.17 -16.21
N PRO A 115 8.21 -25.24 -16.85
CA PRO A 115 6.89 -25.22 -17.46
C PRO A 115 5.74 -25.09 -16.45
N ASN A 116 6.00 -25.25 -15.15
CA ASN A 116 4.99 -25.11 -14.09
C ASN A 116 5.09 -23.77 -13.34
N SER A 117 5.94 -22.85 -13.80
CA SER A 117 6.10 -21.52 -13.17
C SER A 117 4.81 -20.70 -13.23
N CYS A 118 3.94 -20.95 -14.21
CA CYS A 118 2.64 -20.31 -14.34
C CYS A 118 1.52 -21.13 -13.70
N VAL A 119 0.80 -20.52 -12.75
CA VAL A 119 -0.40 -21.14 -12.15
C VAL A 119 -1.53 -21.30 -13.18
N ARG A 120 -1.63 -20.36 -14.12
CA ARG A 120 -2.57 -20.37 -15.25
C ARG A 120 -1.90 -19.80 -16.50
N GLY A 121 -2.39 -20.20 -17.67
CA GLY A 121 -1.81 -19.77 -18.94
C GLY A 121 -0.48 -20.45 -19.26
N THR A 122 0.34 -19.79 -20.08
CA THR A 122 1.63 -20.32 -20.54
C THR A 122 2.73 -19.27 -20.37
N CYS A 123 3.92 -19.69 -19.93
CA CYS A 123 5.06 -18.81 -19.80
C CYS A 123 5.54 -18.34 -21.18
N ASN A 124 5.54 -17.04 -21.41
CA ASN A 124 6.10 -16.44 -22.61
C ASN A 124 7.64 -16.41 -22.49
N ALA A 125 8.32 -17.20 -23.32
CA ALA A 125 9.78 -17.34 -23.26
C ALA A 125 10.54 -16.06 -23.65
N GLU A 126 9.95 -15.15 -24.42
CA GLU A 126 10.60 -13.89 -24.82
C GLU A 126 10.50 -12.82 -23.72
N GLY A 127 9.37 -12.80 -23.00
CA GLY A 127 9.08 -11.80 -21.98
C GLY A 127 9.26 -12.25 -20.54
N SER A 128 9.44 -13.55 -20.30
CA SER A 128 9.48 -14.17 -18.96
C SER A 128 8.26 -13.83 -18.08
N PHE A 129 7.07 -13.79 -18.67
CA PHE A 129 5.81 -13.59 -17.95
C PHE A 129 4.75 -14.63 -18.35
N CYS A 130 3.84 -14.95 -17.44
CA CYS A 130 2.69 -15.80 -17.72
C CYS A 130 1.68 -15.07 -18.62
N GLY A 131 1.59 -15.52 -19.86
CA GLY A 131 0.61 -15.04 -20.82
C GLY A 131 -0.66 -15.86 -20.81
N CYS A 132 -1.67 -15.37 -21.53
CA CYS A 132 -2.95 -16.04 -21.73
C CYS A 132 -3.23 -16.28 -23.22
N GLU A 133 -4.02 -17.31 -23.52
CA GLU A 133 -4.63 -17.49 -24.85
C GLU A 133 -6.14 -17.24 -24.79
N THR A 134 -6.75 -17.56 -23.65
CA THR A 134 -8.19 -17.46 -23.41
C THR A 134 -8.47 -16.80 -22.06
N ALA A 135 -9.71 -16.39 -21.82
CA ALA A 135 -10.11 -15.84 -20.52
C ALA A 135 -9.99 -16.84 -19.36
N ALA A 136 -9.99 -18.17 -19.64
CA ALA A 136 -9.82 -19.19 -18.62
C ALA A 136 -8.39 -19.21 -18.02
N ASP A 137 -7.42 -18.65 -18.75
CA ASP A 137 -6.04 -18.49 -18.29
C ASP A 137 -5.87 -17.32 -17.31
N CYS A 138 -6.90 -16.48 -17.16
CA CYS A 138 -6.87 -15.33 -16.27
C CYS A 138 -7.34 -15.69 -14.85
N PRO A 139 -6.97 -14.91 -13.83
CA PRO A 139 -7.25 -15.25 -12.43
C PRO A 139 -8.76 -15.27 -12.10
N GLY A 140 -9.57 -14.47 -12.80
CA GLY A 140 -11.03 -14.46 -12.69
C GLY A 140 -11.74 -14.74 -14.01
N SER A 141 -13.07 -14.69 -13.97
CA SER A 141 -13.91 -14.88 -15.16
C SER A 141 -14.10 -13.58 -15.94
N ALA A 142 -14.68 -13.68 -17.14
CA ALA A 142 -15.07 -12.51 -17.91
C ALA A 142 -16.17 -11.67 -17.21
N GLU A 143 -16.98 -12.27 -16.34
CA GLU A 143 -17.99 -11.56 -15.53
C GLU A 143 -17.32 -10.73 -14.43
N ASP A 144 -16.17 -11.19 -13.94
CA ASP A 144 -15.29 -10.43 -13.02
C ASP A 144 -14.45 -9.39 -13.76
N GLY A 145 -14.63 -9.24 -15.08
CA GLY A 145 -13.95 -8.26 -15.91
C GLY A 145 -12.60 -8.72 -16.47
N TRP A 146 -12.22 -9.99 -16.33
CA TRP A 146 -10.96 -10.51 -16.86
C TRP A 146 -11.07 -10.94 -18.31
N HIS A 147 -10.21 -10.38 -19.15
CA HIS A 147 -10.17 -10.68 -20.58
C HIS A 147 -8.73 -10.92 -21.02
N CYS A 148 -8.51 -11.99 -21.78
CA CYS A 148 -7.24 -12.17 -22.45
C CYS A 148 -7.18 -11.23 -23.67
N ARG A 149 -6.18 -10.34 -23.68
CA ARG A 149 -5.95 -9.36 -24.74
C ARG A 149 -4.46 -9.25 -24.98
N GLU A 150 -4.05 -9.39 -26.24
CA GLU A 150 -2.64 -9.24 -26.63
C GLU A 150 -1.70 -10.21 -25.87
N GLY A 151 -2.21 -11.39 -25.51
CA GLY A 151 -1.45 -12.41 -24.78
C GLY A 151 -1.28 -12.13 -23.28
N VAL A 152 -1.93 -11.11 -22.71
CA VAL A 152 -1.92 -10.82 -21.27
C VAL A 152 -3.33 -10.68 -20.71
N CYS A 153 -3.50 -11.01 -19.43
CA CYS A 153 -4.78 -10.87 -18.76
C CYS A 153 -5.01 -9.42 -18.39
N LYS A 154 -6.01 -8.79 -18.99
CA LYS A 154 -6.41 -7.42 -18.70
C LYS A 154 -7.72 -7.41 -17.93
N LEU A 155 -7.78 -6.58 -16.91
CA LEU A 155 -8.97 -6.37 -16.10
C LEU A 155 -9.69 -5.12 -16.57
N PHE A 156 -10.99 -5.24 -16.81
CA PHE A 156 -11.87 -4.14 -17.16
C PHE A 156 -12.93 -3.96 -16.09
N LEU A 157 -13.01 -2.75 -15.54
CA LEU A 157 -13.95 -2.38 -14.49
C LEU A 157 -14.92 -1.32 -14.99
N CYS A 158 -16.16 -1.39 -14.52
CA CYS A 158 -17.16 -0.39 -14.80
C CYS A 158 -16.92 0.85 -13.93
N ARG A 159 -16.71 2.00 -14.57
CA ARG A 159 -16.53 3.31 -13.90
C ARG A 159 -17.80 4.15 -13.84
N ALA A 160 -18.97 3.55 -14.12
CA ALA A 160 -20.24 4.22 -13.97
C ALA A 160 -20.43 4.68 -12.51
N GLY A 161 -20.58 5.99 -12.31
CA GLY A 161 -20.69 6.57 -10.97
C GLY A 161 -19.37 6.74 -10.22
N PHE A 162 -18.22 6.58 -10.87
CA PHE A 162 -16.91 6.88 -10.28
C PHE A 162 -16.80 8.38 -9.97
N THR A 163 -16.57 8.72 -8.70
CA THR A 163 -16.48 10.11 -8.21
C THR A 163 -15.05 10.53 -7.85
N GLY A 164 -14.07 9.65 -8.03
CA GLY A 164 -12.68 9.86 -7.68
C GLY A 164 -12.13 8.79 -6.74
N CYS A 165 -10.86 8.94 -6.39
CA CYS A 165 -10.15 8.05 -5.48
C CYS A 165 -10.21 8.56 -4.04
N GLN A 166 -10.27 7.64 -3.08
CA GLN A 166 -10.07 7.97 -1.68
C GLN A 166 -8.64 8.50 -1.45
N ASP A 167 -8.50 9.37 -0.45
CA ASP A 167 -7.23 10.00 -0.07
C ASP A 167 -7.02 9.82 1.44
N PRO A 168 -5.92 9.17 1.88
CA PRO A 168 -5.64 8.91 3.30
C PRO A 168 -5.47 10.17 4.15
N THR A 169 -5.23 11.33 3.53
CA THR A 169 -5.07 12.60 4.22
C THR A 169 -6.39 13.33 4.45
N LYS A 170 -7.50 12.79 3.92
CA LYS A 170 -8.84 13.38 3.97
C LYS A 170 -9.72 12.71 5.02
N SER A 171 -10.73 13.44 5.46
CA SER A 171 -11.71 12.93 6.41
C SER A 171 -12.59 11.82 5.78
N ALA A 172 -13.22 11.01 6.61
CA ALA A 172 -14.17 9.99 6.16
C ALA A 172 -15.30 10.60 5.29
N ALA A 173 -15.82 11.76 5.67
CA ALA A 173 -16.88 12.44 4.90
C ALA A 173 -16.41 12.88 3.50
N GLU A 174 -15.14 13.25 3.34
CA GLU A 174 -14.58 13.60 2.03
C GLU A 174 -14.24 12.38 1.17
N ASN A 175 -14.10 11.20 1.78
CA ASN A 175 -13.86 9.92 1.11
C ASN A 175 -15.15 9.14 0.82
N GLU A 176 -16.29 9.59 1.36
CA GLU A 176 -17.58 8.93 1.18
C GLU A 176 -17.97 8.86 -0.31
N GLY A 177 -18.29 7.66 -0.80
CA GLY A 177 -18.69 7.41 -2.18
C GLY A 177 -17.54 7.37 -3.21
N LYS A 178 -16.28 7.53 -2.78
CA LYS A 178 -15.10 7.40 -3.63
C LYS A 178 -14.56 5.96 -3.65
N SER A 179 -13.89 5.60 -4.75
CA SER A 179 -13.31 4.27 -4.93
C SER A 179 -11.90 4.17 -4.33
N CYS A 180 -11.50 2.96 -3.95
CA CYS A 180 -10.10 2.62 -3.76
C CYS A 180 -9.40 2.54 -5.12
N CYS A 181 -8.29 3.24 -5.28
CA CYS A 181 -7.50 3.23 -6.51
C CYS A 181 -6.11 2.65 -6.30
N VAL A 182 -5.44 2.31 -7.40
CA VAL A 182 -3.99 2.09 -7.41
C VAL A 182 -3.30 3.42 -7.14
N PRO A 183 -2.39 3.53 -6.16
CA PRO A 183 -1.74 4.78 -5.79
C PRO A 183 -1.04 5.46 -6.98
N GLY A 184 -1.17 6.78 -7.06
CA GLY A 184 -0.62 7.58 -8.16
C GLY A 184 -1.41 7.49 -9.47
N THR A 185 -2.54 6.77 -9.49
CA THR A 185 -3.42 6.63 -10.66
C THR A 185 -4.87 6.96 -10.30
N GLU A 186 -5.74 7.00 -11.30
CA GLU A 186 -7.20 7.04 -11.10
C GLU A 186 -7.87 5.67 -11.27
N ASN A 187 -7.08 4.60 -11.45
CA ASN A 187 -7.60 3.28 -11.77
C ASN A 187 -8.10 2.58 -10.49
N PRO A 188 -9.38 2.18 -10.43
CA PRO A 188 -9.90 1.47 -9.27
C PRO A 188 -9.25 0.09 -9.09
N VAL A 189 -9.07 -0.35 -7.85
CA VAL A 189 -8.66 -1.74 -7.58
C VAL A 189 -9.82 -2.69 -7.81
N ALA A 190 -9.53 -3.89 -8.33
CA ALA A 190 -10.51 -4.95 -8.60
C ALA A 190 -11.08 -5.57 -7.34
N ALA A 191 -10.25 -5.58 -6.30
CA ALA A 191 -10.52 -6.37 -5.13
C ALA A 191 -11.54 -5.69 -4.20
N PRO A 192 -12.32 -6.50 -3.47
CA PRO A 192 -12.98 -6.02 -2.28
C PRO A 192 -11.95 -5.54 -1.25
N VAL A 193 -12.10 -4.32 -0.72
CA VAL A 193 -11.16 -3.77 0.28
C VAL A 193 -11.89 -3.52 1.58
N CYS A 194 -11.40 -4.09 2.68
CA CYS A 194 -11.90 -3.81 4.02
C CYS A 194 -11.59 -2.36 4.43
N GLY A 195 -12.52 -1.76 5.16
CA GLY A 195 -12.26 -0.53 5.89
C GLY A 195 -11.13 -0.68 6.91
N GLN A 196 -10.47 0.43 7.22
CA GLN A 196 -9.46 0.44 8.26
C GLN A 196 -10.09 0.30 9.65
N CYS A 197 -9.29 -0.19 10.60
CA CYS A 197 -9.66 -0.24 12.01
C CYS A 197 -9.93 1.16 12.60
N ALA A 198 -10.60 1.20 13.74
CA ALA A 198 -10.98 2.48 14.34
C ALA A 198 -9.74 3.31 14.70
N ALA A 199 -9.83 4.64 14.54
CA ALA A 199 -8.72 5.53 14.87
C ALA A 199 -8.27 5.46 16.35
N ASN A 200 -9.16 5.03 17.25
CA ASN A 200 -8.87 4.84 18.67
C ASN A 200 -8.42 3.41 19.03
N SER A 201 -8.15 2.57 18.04
CA SER A 201 -7.74 1.17 18.24
C SER A 201 -6.24 0.95 18.04
N ASP A 202 -5.50 2.01 17.68
CA ASP A 202 -4.07 1.98 17.33
C ASP A 202 -3.72 1.02 16.17
N ARG A 203 -4.72 0.60 15.39
CA ARG A 203 -4.59 -0.26 14.18
C ARG A 203 -4.96 0.44 12.87
N ASN A 204 -5.15 1.76 12.87
CA ASN A 204 -5.31 2.51 11.63
C ASN A 204 -3.95 2.68 10.92
N ALA A 205 -3.96 3.14 9.66
CA ALA A 205 -2.73 3.26 8.88
C ALA A 205 -1.68 4.15 9.57
N GLU A 206 -2.09 5.26 10.19
CA GLU A 206 -1.16 6.16 10.89
C GLU A 206 -0.41 5.46 12.03
N GLN A 207 -1.08 4.58 12.79
CA GLN A 207 -0.47 3.92 13.96
C GLN A 207 0.13 2.54 13.65
N ALA A 208 -0.14 1.98 12.47
CA ALA A 208 0.26 0.61 12.12
C ALA A 208 1.10 0.50 10.83
N VAL A 209 1.13 1.53 9.97
CA VAL A 209 1.88 1.52 8.71
C VAL A 209 2.79 2.75 8.60
N TYR A 210 4.09 2.54 8.79
CA TYR A 210 5.08 3.61 8.81
C TYR A 210 6.49 3.09 8.58
N CYS A 211 7.39 4.02 8.25
CA CYS A 211 8.81 3.78 8.18
C CYS A 211 9.32 3.32 9.55
N SER A 212 9.90 2.13 9.62
CA SER A 212 10.46 1.57 10.85
C SER A 212 11.96 1.33 10.68
N CYS A 213 12.62 0.76 11.69
CA CYS A 213 13.97 0.25 11.56
C CYS A 213 14.17 -0.99 12.41
N ARG A 214 15.05 -1.89 11.96
CA ARG A 214 15.41 -3.10 12.70
C ARG A 214 16.30 -2.71 13.88
N CYS A 215 15.83 -2.99 15.09
CA CYS A 215 16.44 -2.57 16.35
C CYS A 215 17.03 -3.73 17.17
N GLY A 216 16.81 -4.97 16.73
CA GLY A 216 17.44 -6.14 17.34
C GLY A 216 17.21 -7.42 16.53
N PRO A 217 17.96 -8.48 16.82
CA PRO A 217 17.71 -9.81 16.27
C PRO A 217 16.42 -10.39 16.88
N ALA A 218 15.92 -11.49 16.31
CA ALA A 218 14.85 -12.27 16.92
C ALA A 218 15.29 -12.82 18.27
N GLU A 219 14.33 -13.12 19.14
CA GLU A 219 14.63 -13.66 20.46
C GLU A 219 15.35 -15.01 20.36
N GLY A 220 16.49 -15.12 21.03
CA GLY A 220 17.35 -16.31 20.97
C GLY A 220 18.36 -16.32 19.84
N ASP A 221 18.34 -15.33 18.94
CA ASP A 221 19.29 -15.19 17.84
C ASP A 221 20.35 -14.10 18.12
N GLU A 222 21.50 -14.23 17.47
CA GLU A 222 22.53 -13.21 17.40
C GLU A 222 22.83 -12.89 15.93
N ASP A 223 22.91 -11.60 15.59
CA ASP A 223 23.31 -11.14 14.26
C ASP A 223 24.41 -10.07 14.41
N PRO A 224 25.65 -10.49 14.71
CA PRO A 224 26.75 -9.57 15.02
C PRO A 224 27.19 -8.72 13.82
N ASN A 225 26.71 -9.03 12.61
CA ASN A 225 27.08 -8.32 11.39
C ASN A 225 26.04 -7.27 10.98
N PHE A 226 24.92 -7.17 11.70
CA PHE A 226 23.86 -6.22 11.39
C PHE A 226 23.95 -4.96 12.25
N ASN A 227 23.80 -3.80 11.62
CA ASN A 227 23.75 -2.52 12.31
C ASN A 227 22.31 -2.23 12.73
N PHE A 228 21.99 -2.49 13.99
CA PHE A 228 20.69 -2.17 14.56
C PHE A 228 20.58 -0.67 14.85
N CYS A 229 19.39 -0.12 14.63
CA CYS A 229 19.08 1.25 15.01
C CYS A 229 18.67 1.35 16.48
N GLU A 230 18.84 2.53 17.06
CA GLU A 230 18.15 2.91 18.30
C GLU A 230 16.78 3.49 17.96
N CYS A 231 15.73 2.99 18.63
CA CYS A 231 14.38 3.52 18.41
C CYS A 231 14.27 4.96 18.93
N PRO A 232 13.71 5.89 18.15
CA PRO A 232 13.54 7.28 18.59
C PRO A 232 12.48 7.40 19.70
N GLN A 233 12.35 8.61 20.25
CA GLN A 233 11.34 8.89 21.27
C GLN A 233 9.92 8.55 20.76
N GLY A 234 9.12 7.91 21.62
CA GLY A 234 7.77 7.46 21.26
C GLY A 234 7.72 6.11 20.57
N PHE A 235 8.88 5.47 20.36
CA PHE A 235 9.00 4.11 19.82
C PHE A 235 9.63 3.17 20.83
N GLU A 236 9.39 1.88 20.67
CA GLU A 236 10.01 0.81 21.43
C GLU A 236 10.42 -0.35 20.52
N CYS A 237 11.51 -1.03 20.91
CA CYS A 237 12.04 -2.16 20.17
C CYS A 237 11.28 -3.43 20.54
N ARG A 238 10.48 -3.97 19.62
CA ARG A 238 9.64 -5.16 19.84
C ARG A 238 9.86 -6.21 18.78
N GLU A 239 9.75 -7.47 19.19
CA GLU A 239 9.76 -8.59 18.23
C GLU A 239 8.47 -8.56 17.43
N ILE A 240 8.61 -8.44 16.11
CA ILE A 240 7.48 -8.47 15.18
C ILE A 240 7.42 -9.81 14.49
N ARG A 241 8.57 -10.32 14.04
CA ARG A 241 8.64 -11.58 13.30
C ARG A 241 9.59 -12.56 13.98
N PRO A 242 9.07 -13.52 14.75
CA PRO A 242 9.91 -14.49 15.45
C PRO A 242 10.62 -15.41 14.46
N ASN A 243 11.79 -15.90 14.84
CA ASN A 243 12.48 -16.91 14.06
C ASN A 243 11.92 -18.31 14.37
N ILE A 244 11.00 -18.77 13.53
CA ILE A 244 10.42 -20.12 13.63
C ILE A 244 11.14 -21.16 12.74
N GLY A 245 12.32 -20.82 12.21
CA GLY A 245 13.09 -21.69 11.30
C GLY A 245 12.52 -21.82 9.89
N PHE A 246 11.51 -21.01 9.55
CA PHE A 246 10.89 -20.94 8.23
C PHE A 246 10.79 -19.48 7.79
N GLY A 247 11.12 -19.20 6.52
CA GLY A 247 11.07 -17.85 5.93
C GLY A 247 12.45 -17.21 5.76
N ASP A 248 12.46 -15.93 5.37
CA ASP A 248 13.70 -15.16 5.19
C ASP A 248 14.25 -14.71 6.55
N ALA A 249 15.36 -15.30 6.97
CA ALA A 249 16.07 -14.96 8.20
C ALA A 249 16.55 -13.49 8.25
N LYS A 250 16.57 -12.78 7.12
CA LYS A 250 16.98 -11.37 7.06
C LYS A 250 15.90 -10.41 7.54
N ILE A 251 14.63 -10.83 7.53
CA ILE A 251 13.50 -10.00 7.98
C ILE A 251 12.96 -10.43 9.35
N THR A 252 13.44 -11.53 9.92
CA THR A 252 13.11 -11.90 11.30
C THR A 252 13.78 -10.94 12.28
N GLY A 253 13.09 -10.66 13.39
CA GLY A 253 13.64 -9.90 14.51
C GLY A 253 12.78 -8.77 15.02
N LYS A 254 13.46 -7.82 15.66
CA LYS A 254 12.85 -6.71 16.40
C LYS A 254 12.88 -5.43 15.59
N TYR A 255 11.78 -4.71 15.62
CA TYR A 255 11.58 -3.45 14.90
C TYR A 255 11.06 -2.37 15.85
N CYS A 256 11.35 -1.13 15.50
CA CYS A 256 10.81 0.01 16.23
C CYS A 256 9.33 0.18 15.91
N ILE A 257 8.48 -0.02 16.91
CA ILE A 257 7.05 0.27 16.81
C ILE A 257 6.67 1.42 17.73
N LYS A 258 5.57 2.11 17.42
CA LYS A 258 5.03 3.16 18.29
C LYS A 258 4.69 2.58 19.67
N GLN A 259 5.02 3.31 20.72
CA GLN A 259 4.73 2.89 22.08
C GLN A 259 3.22 2.79 22.30
N GLY A 260 2.76 1.71 22.92
CA GLY A 260 1.33 1.45 23.12
C GLY A 260 0.63 0.82 21.91
N SER A 261 1.25 0.81 20.72
CA SER A 261 0.71 0.15 19.53
C SER A 261 1.17 -1.31 19.43
N MET A 262 1.28 -2.03 20.55
CA MET A 262 1.53 -3.48 20.51
C MET A 262 0.25 -4.20 20.09
N PHE A 263 0.36 -5.19 19.21
CA PHE A 263 -0.77 -6.03 18.86
C PHE A 263 -1.00 -7.05 19.97
N GLU A 264 -2.22 -7.09 20.50
CA GLU A 264 -2.60 -8.03 21.55
C GLU A 264 -3.40 -9.21 20.99
N ASN A 265 -4.34 -8.94 20.09
CA ASN A 265 -5.21 -9.92 19.44
C ASN A 265 -6.05 -9.26 18.33
N GLU A 266 -6.77 -10.08 17.57
CA GLU A 266 -7.60 -9.70 16.42
C GLU A 266 -8.72 -8.71 16.77
N GLN A 267 -9.21 -8.70 18.01
CA GLN A 267 -10.27 -7.80 18.46
C GLN A 267 -9.78 -6.36 18.63
N SER A 268 -8.46 -6.13 18.55
CA SER A 268 -7.84 -4.80 18.59
C SER A 268 -8.21 -3.90 17.41
N CYS A 269 -8.86 -4.42 16.36
CA CYS A 269 -9.34 -3.58 15.26
C CYS A 269 -10.51 -2.66 15.67
N GLY A 270 -11.31 -3.08 16.66
CA GLY A 270 -12.48 -2.32 17.11
C GLY A 270 -13.50 -2.11 15.97
N LYS A 271 -13.98 -0.88 15.81
CA LYS A 271 -14.97 -0.52 14.78
C LYS A 271 -14.31 -0.25 13.43
N VAL A 272 -14.69 -1.01 12.42
CA VAL A 272 -14.23 -0.83 11.03
C VAL A 272 -14.85 0.44 10.43
N GLN A 273 -14.02 1.25 9.78
CA GLN A 273 -14.45 2.46 9.10
C GLN A 273 -14.89 2.17 7.68
N GLY A 274 -16.14 2.44 7.33
CA GLY A 274 -16.65 2.26 5.97
C GLY A 274 -17.06 0.82 5.70
N ARG A 275 -16.47 0.16 4.70
CA ARG A 275 -16.83 -1.20 4.31
C ARG A 275 -16.45 -2.20 5.39
N TYR A 276 -17.42 -3.01 5.76
CA TYR A 276 -17.23 -4.20 6.58
C TYR A 276 -17.91 -5.41 5.93
N ASN A 277 -17.20 -6.54 5.89
CA ASN A 277 -17.73 -7.85 5.55
C ASN A 277 -17.12 -8.87 6.51
N SER A 278 -17.94 -9.59 7.27
CA SER A 278 -17.46 -10.55 8.30
C SER A 278 -16.67 -11.74 7.76
N GLU A 279 -16.73 -12.02 6.45
CA GLU A 279 -15.93 -13.07 5.79
C GLU A 279 -14.53 -12.59 5.42
N GLN A 280 -14.31 -11.27 5.37
CA GLN A 280 -13.08 -10.65 4.86
C GLN A 280 -12.40 -9.74 5.88
N CYS A 281 -13.17 -9.14 6.78
CA CYS A 281 -12.75 -8.08 7.69
C CYS A 281 -12.92 -8.53 9.15
N GLU A 282 -11.90 -8.26 9.94
CA GLU A 282 -11.92 -8.38 11.40
C GLU A 282 -12.46 -7.10 12.05
N GLY A 283 -12.97 -7.25 13.27
CA GLY A 283 -13.60 -6.17 14.04
C GLY A 283 -15.12 -6.14 13.90
N THR A 284 -15.72 -4.99 14.22
CA THR A 284 -17.18 -4.78 14.21
C THR A 284 -17.57 -3.68 13.21
N PRO A 285 -18.77 -3.74 12.61
CA PRO A 285 -19.26 -2.68 11.71
C PRO A 285 -19.54 -1.33 12.42
#